data_AF-A0A5C7B907-F1
#
_entry.id   AF-A0A5C7B907-F1
#
_cell.length_a   1.000
_cell.length_b   1.000
_cell.length_c   1.000
_cell.angle_alpha   90.00
_cell.angle_beta   90.00
_cell.angle_gamma   90.00
#
_symmetry.space_group_name_H-M   'P 1'
#
loop_
_entity.id
_entity.type
_entity.pdbx_description
1 polymer ?
#
loop_
_entity_poly.entity_id
_entity_poly.type
_entity_poly.pdbx_seq_one_letter_code
_entity_poly.pdbx_strand_id
1 'polypeptide(L)'
;MKLTLLQKILALSTVNKAFAFKHGALVCVSLPLSIGLLEALKQMVKDVVLFDLILPVISIAMCLCIYFVFWLTDFFWGLIAAKHENNNDNPDWIQSDKLYSSLGKIGGILLMNVLLLPLILFLLITNFETISFFVLIITVLINLLSILYEVHSIGENIKRKTGKKPAMYTFFEQFTSLLESTIIKKIRSLLGASNKES
;
A
#
# COMPACT_ATOMS: atom_id res chain seq x y z
N MET A 1 -50.43 14.26 7.24
CA MET A 1 -50.46 15.74 7.11
C MET A 1 -50.36 16.10 5.63
N LYS A 2 -51.40 16.68 5.02
CA LYS A 2 -51.37 17.11 3.60
C LYS A 2 -50.61 18.44 3.52
N LEU A 3 -49.43 18.44 2.90
CA LEU A 3 -48.68 19.67 2.62
C LEU A 3 -49.55 20.63 1.77
N THR A 4 -49.63 21.90 2.19
CA THR A 4 -50.37 22.92 1.45
C THR A 4 -49.71 23.18 0.09
N LEU A 5 -50.48 23.65 -0.89
CA LEU A 5 -50.00 23.90 -2.26
C LEU A 5 -48.72 24.75 -2.29
N LEU A 6 -48.64 25.72 -1.36
CA LEU A 6 -47.50 26.61 -1.17
C LEU A 6 -46.25 25.87 -0.68
N GLN A 7 -46.40 24.89 0.21
CA GLN A 7 -45.31 24.04 0.68
C GLN A 7 -44.81 23.10 -0.43
N LYS A 8 -45.70 22.61 -1.30
CA LYS A 8 -45.30 21.83 -2.48
C LYS A 8 -44.53 22.69 -3.49
N ILE A 9 -44.97 23.92 -3.74
CA ILE A 9 -44.27 24.86 -4.64
C ILE A 9 -42.91 25.26 -4.07
N LEU A 10 -42.83 25.53 -2.76
CA LEU A 10 -41.56 25.80 -2.09
C LEU A 10 -40.62 24.59 -2.14
N ALA A 11 -41.11 23.37 -1.87
CA ALA A 11 -40.31 22.16 -2.00
C ALA A 11 -39.80 21.96 -3.44
N LEU A 12 -40.66 22.17 -4.45
CA LEU A 12 -40.28 22.06 -5.87
C LEU A 12 -39.26 23.14 -6.27
N SER A 13 -39.41 24.37 -5.78
CA SER A 13 -38.49 25.50 -5.99
C SER A 13 -37.14 25.26 -5.33
N THR A 14 -37.13 24.66 -4.13
CA THR A 14 -35.92 24.33 -3.38
C THR A 14 -35.17 23.17 -4.03
N VAL A 15 -35.90 22.16 -4.55
CA VAL A 15 -35.34 21.08 -5.37
C VAL A 15 -34.79 21.63 -6.69
N ASN A 16 -35.52 22.48 -7.41
CA ASN A 16 -35.01 23.13 -8.63
C ASN A 16 -33.75 23.96 -8.38
N LYS A 17 -33.68 24.68 -7.25
CA LYS A 17 -32.47 25.41 -6.84
C LYS A 17 -31.32 24.49 -6.46
N ALA A 18 -31.59 23.37 -5.80
CA ALA A 18 -30.58 22.35 -5.48
C ALA A 18 -30.03 21.67 -6.75
N PHE A 19 -30.86 21.48 -7.78
CA PHE A 19 -30.47 20.94 -9.09
C PHE A 19 -29.75 21.96 -9.98
N ALA A 20 -30.06 23.26 -9.87
CA ALA A 20 -29.50 24.33 -10.70
C ALA A 20 -28.08 24.77 -10.30
N PHE A 21 -27.59 24.42 -9.11
CA PHE A 21 -26.19 24.67 -8.74
C PHE A 21 -25.26 23.64 -9.38
N LYS A 22 -24.05 24.06 -9.79
CA LYS A 22 -22.99 23.19 -10.37
C LYS A 22 -22.73 21.88 -9.60
N HIS A 23 -23.09 21.82 -8.31
CA HIS A 23 -22.95 20.63 -7.46
C HIS A 23 -24.20 19.72 -7.48
N GLY A 24 -25.38 20.23 -7.82
CA GLY A 24 -26.63 19.46 -7.95
C GLY A 24 -26.63 18.50 -9.12
N ALA A 25 -26.16 18.94 -10.29
CA ALA A 25 -25.96 18.06 -11.44
C ALA A 25 -24.96 16.92 -11.12
N LEU A 26 -23.91 17.23 -10.36
CA LEU A 26 -22.94 16.24 -9.87
C LEU A 26 -23.57 15.22 -8.93
N VAL A 27 -24.48 15.66 -8.04
CA VAL A 27 -25.28 14.77 -7.18
C VAL A 27 -26.23 13.90 -8.01
N CYS A 28 -26.87 14.45 -9.04
CA CYS A 28 -27.83 13.73 -9.88
C CYS A 28 -27.19 12.73 -10.83
N VAL A 29 -25.92 12.94 -11.21
CA VAL A 29 -25.14 11.96 -11.96
C VAL A 29 -24.52 10.94 -11.00
N SER A 30 -24.00 11.37 -9.85
CA SER A 30 -23.31 10.49 -8.90
C SER A 30 -24.24 9.56 -8.11
N LEU A 31 -25.48 9.95 -7.79
CA LEU A 31 -26.42 9.09 -7.06
C LEU A 31 -26.85 7.86 -7.88
N PRO A 32 -27.31 7.98 -9.13
CA PRO A 32 -27.63 6.83 -9.97
C PRO A 32 -26.39 6.00 -10.31
N LEU A 33 -25.24 6.64 -10.56
CA LEU A 33 -23.98 5.92 -10.76
C LEU A 33 -23.57 5.14 -9.53
N SER A 34 -23.68 5.73 -8.33
CA SER A 34 -23.32 5.05 -7.08
C SER A 34 -24.31 3.94 -6.73
N ILE A 35 -25.62 4.13 -6.94
CA ILE A 35 -26.63 3.08 -6.76
C ILE A 35 -26.42 1.95 -7.77
N GLY A 36 -26.25 2.26 -9.05
CA GLY A 36 -26.00 1.28 -10.11
C GLY A 36 -24.67 0.54 -9.92
N LEU A 37 -23.62 1.24 -9.49
CA LEU A 37 -22.35 0.62 -9.12
C LEU A 37 -22.51 -0.28 -7.88
N LEU A 38 -23.28 0.14 -6.89
CA LEU A 38 -23.53 -0.66 -5.69
C LEU A 38 -24.34 -1.91 -6.01
N GLU A 39 -25.34 -1.83 -6.89
CA GLU A 39 -26.10 -2.98 -7.36
C GLU A 39 -25.23 -3.92 -8.21
N ALA A 40 -24.45 -3.38 -9.14
CA ALA A 40 -23.48 -4.16 -9.90
C ALA A 40 -22.47 -4.87 -8.99
N LEU A 41 -21.92 -4.16 -7.99
CA LEU A 41 -21.01 -4.73 -6.98
C LEU A 41 -21.70 -5.80 -6.13
N LYS A 42 -22.94 -5.56 -5.67
CA LYS A 42 -23.71 -6.57 -4.93
C LYS A 42 -23.95 -7.82 -5.77
N GLN A 43 -24.20 -7.67 -7.06
CA GLN A 43 -24.44 -8.77 -7.97
C GLN A 43 -23.15 -9.54 -8.27
N MET A 44 -22.04 -8.83 -8.39
CA MET A 44 -20.69 -9.39 -8.56
C MET A 44 -20.18 -10.13 -7.31
N VAL A 45 -20.58 -9.71 -6.12
CA VAL A 45 -20.16 -10.29 -4.83
C VAL A 45 -21.14 -11.37 -4.33
N LYS A 46 -22.32 -11.51 -4.95
CA LYS A 46 -23.42 -12.35 -4.44
C LYS A 46 -23.04 -13.81 -4.21
N ASP A 47 -22.17 -14.35 -5.05
CA ASP A 47 -21.77 -15.76 -5.04
C ASP A 47 -20.39 -15.97 -4.40
N VAL A 48 -19.74 -14.91 -3.92
CA VAL A 48 -18.41 -14.96 -3.31
C VAL A 48 -18.53 -15.09 -1.80
N VAL A 49 -17.80 -16.03 -1.20
CA VAL A 49 -17.78 -16.19 0.25
C VAL A 49 -17.16 -14.93 0.88
N LEU A 50 -17.88 -14.31 1.83
CA LEU A 50 -17.45 -13.07 2.49
C LEU A 50 -16.02 -13.18 3.08
N PHE A 51 -15.67 -14.37 3.59
CA PHE A 51 -14.34 -14.68 4.09
C PHE A 51 -13.24 -14.44 3.04
N ASP A 52 -13.47 -14.87 1.80
CA ASP A 52 -12.49 -14.78 0.71
C ASP A 52 -12.27 -13.34 0.23
N LEU A 53 -13.26 -12.46 0.41
CA LEU A 53 -13.12 -11.03 0.15
C LEU A 53 -12.39 -10.30 1.28
N ILE A 54 -12.61 -10.72 2.53
CA ILE A 54 -12.02 -10.08 3.71
C ILE A 54 -10.54 -10.45 3.84
N LEU A 55 -10.17 -11.69 3.51
CA LEU A 55 -8.81 -12.19 3.70
C LEU A 55 -7.73 -11.33 3.00
N PRO A 56 -7.85 -10.96 1.71
CA PRO A 56 -6.91 -10.05 1.06
C PRO A 56 -6.81 -8.68 1.74
N VAL A 57 -7.96 -8.12 2.12
CA VAL A 57 -8.04 -6.79 2.75
C VAL A 57 -7.33 -6.79 4.10
N ILE A 58 -7.62 -7.76 4.96
CA ILE A 58 -6.97 -7.89 6.28
C ILE A 58 -5.48 -8.15 6.12
N SER A 59 -5.08 -9.05 5.21
CA SER A 59 -3.68 -9.42 5.01
C SER A 59 -2.84 -8.20 4.59
N ILE A 60 -3.35 -7.42 3.63
CA ILE A 60 -2.67 -6.20 3.16
C ILE A 60 -2.69 -5.11 4.23
N ALA A 61 -3.82 -4.92 4.93
CA ALA A 61 -3.92 -3.94 6.01
C ALA A 61 -2.92 -4.24 7.15
N MET A 62 -2.83 -5.50 7.58
CA MET A 62 -1.85 -5.92 8.59
C MET A 62 -0.42 -5.68 8.13
N CYS A 63 -0.08 -6.04 6.89
CA CYS A 63 1.24 -5.79 6.33
C CYS A 63 1.58 -4.29 6.30
N LEU A 64 0.63 -3.45 5.88
CA LEU A 64 0.78 -2.00 5.88
C LEU A 64 0.97 -1.43 7.29
N CYS A 65 0.22 -1.91 8.28
CA CYS A 65 0.38 -1.49 9.67
C CYS A 65 1.79 -1.83 10.20
N ILE A 66 2.25 -3.06 9.97
CA ILE A 66 3.59 -3.49 10.38
C ILE A 66 4.66 -2.66 9.65
N TYR A 67 4.52 -2.50 8.34
CA TYR A 67 5.42 -1.68 7.53
C TYR A 67 5.50 -0.24 8.06
N PHE A 68 4.36 0.37 8.37
CA PHE A 68 4.32 1.74 8.88
C PHE A 68 5.07 1.89 10.21
N VAL A 69 4.96 0.92 11.12
CA VAL A 69 5.70 0.92 12.39
C VAL A 69 7.21 0.88 12.14
N PHE A 70 7.68 0.00 11.24
CA PHE A 70 9.10 -0.11 10.91
C PHE A 70 9.61 1.11 10.15
N TRP A 71 8.86 1.61 9.17
CA TRP A 71 9.19 2.82 8.44
C TRP A 71 9.31 4.03 9.37
N LEU A 72 8.38 4.19 10.32
CA LEU A 72 8.42 5.28 11.29
C LEU A 72 9.65 5.15 12.20
N THR A 73 9.95 3.93 12.64
CA THR A 73 11.15 3.64 13.44
C THR A 73 12.43 3.96 12.67
N ASP A 74 12.51 3.54 11.39
CA ASP A 74 13.64 3.85 10.51
C ASP A 74 13.81 5.35 10.32
N PHE A 75 12.72 6.05 10.04
CA PHE A 75 12.72 7.49 9.88
C PHE A 75 13.25 8.21 11.13
N PHE A 76 12.79 7.82 12.33
CA PHE A 76 13.31 8.38 13.58
C PHE A 76 14.79 8.10 13.79
N TRP A 77 15.25 6.86 13.58
CA TRP A 77 16.67 6.52 13.71
C TRP A 77 17.54 7.22 12.66
N GLY A 78 17.03 7.39 11.45
CA GLY A 78 17.68 8.15 10.37
C GLY A 78 17.86 9.62 10.73
N LEU A 79 16.85 10.25 11.33
CA LEU A 79 16.97 11.62 11.84
C LEU A 79 18.00 11.72 12.98
N ILE A 80 17.99 10.77 13.91
CA ILE A 80 18.94 10.75 15.04
C ILE A 80 20.38 10.56 14.52
N ALA A 81 20.59 9.64 13.58
CA ALA A 81 21.89 9.40 12.99
C ALA A 81 22.38 10.63 12.21
N ALA A 82 21.53 11.23 11.38
CA ALA A 82 21.85 12.44 10.63
C ALA A 82 22.24 13.60 11.56
N LYS A 83 21.52 13.77 12.67
CA LYS A 83 21.86 14.77 13.70
C LYS A 83 23.21 14.49 14.37
N HIS A 84 23.54 13.22 14.64
CA HIS A 84 24.83 12.87 15.26
C HIS A 84 26.00 13.07 14.29
N GLU A 85 25.85 12.67 13.02
CA GLU A 85 26.89 12.81 11.99
C GLU A 85 27.20 14.28 11.67
N ASN A 86 26.23 15.17 11.88
CA ASN A 86 26.40 16.60 11.71
C ASN A 86 27.17 17.23 12.91
N ASN A 87 28.47 16.96 12.95
CA ASN A 87 29.40 17.37 14.00
C ASN A 87 29.88 18.84 13.93
N ASN A 88 29.30 19.69 13.07
CA ASN A 88 29.71 21.10 12.93
C ASN A 88 28.52 21.97 12.48
N ASP A 89 27.97 22.79 13.40
CA ASP A 89 27.23 24.08 13.26
C ASP A 89 26.27 24.37 12.09
N ASN A 90 25.96 23.43 11.20
CA ASN A 90 24.96 23.64 10.15
C ASN A 90 23.57 23.26 10.66
N PRO A 91 22.60 24.19 10.70
CA PRO A 91 21.23 23.89 11.12
C PRO A 91 20.50 22.96 10.14
N ASP A 92 20.99 22.83 8.91
CA ASP A 92 20.41 22.00 7.84
C ASP A 92 20.87 20.53 7.88
N TRP A 93 20.72 19.88 9.04
CA TRP A 93 21.04 18.45 9.19
C TRP A 93 20.02 17.52 8.50
N ILE A 94 18.86 18.05 8.11
CA ILE A 94 17.83 17.34 7.37
C ILE A 94 17.99 17.65 5.88
N GLN A 95 18.60 16.73 5.13
CA GLN A 95 18.64 16.83 3.67
C GLN A 95 17.27 16.50 3.08
N SER A 96 16.71 17.40 2.27
CA SER A 96 15.43 17.23 1.60
C SER A 96 15.35 15.92 0.80
N ASP A 97 16.45 15.52 0.16
CA ASP A 97 16.52 14.26 -0.61
C ASP A 97 16.26 13.01 0.25
N LYS A 98 16.69 13.03 1.52
CA LYS A 98 16.44 11.91 2.47
C LYS A 98 14.97 11.86 2.91
N LEU A 99 14.33 13.02 3.06
CA LEU A 99 12.89 13.13 3.31
C LEU A 99 12.09 12.62 2.10
N TYR A 100 12.41 13.08 0.89
CA TYR A 100 11.77 12.62 -0.34
C TYR A 100 11.96 11.13 -0.58
N SER A 101 13.15 10.59 -0.30
CA SER A 101 13.39 9.15 -0.37
C SER A 101 12.50 8.37 0.61
N SER A 102 12.40 8.81 1.86
CA SER A 102 11.54 8.15 2.87
C SER A 102 10.07 8.22 2.51
N LEU A 103 9.58 9.37 2.02
CA LEU A 103 8.22 9.53 1.51
C LEU A 103 7.98 8.71 0.23
N GLY A 104 9.01 8.57 -0.61
CA GLY A 104 8.99 7.72 -1.80
C GLY A 104 8.81 6.25 -1.46
N LYS A 105 9.48 5.74 -0.41
CA LYS A 105 9.32 4.36 0.06
C LYS A 105 7.87 4.06 0.44
N ILE A 106 7.29 4.87 1.33
CA ILE A 106 5.89 4.70 1.77
C ILE A 106 4.90 4.91 0.62
N GLY A 107 5.15 5.92 -0.24
CA GLY A 107 4.34 6.16 -1.43
C GLY A 107 4.35 4.98 -2.40
N GLY A 108 5.51 4.35 -2.61
CA GLY A 108 5.68 3.17 -3.44
C GLY A 108 4.88 1.97 -2.91
N ILE A 109 4.97 1.69 -1.61
CA ILE A 109 4.22 0.60 -0.98
C ILE A 109 2.72 0.86 -0.99
N LEU A 110 2.28 2.10 -0.74
CA LEU A 110 0.87 2.46 -0.82
C LEU A 110 0.34 2.32 -2.25
N LEU A 111 1.04 2.87 -3.24
CA LEU A 111 0.65 2.77 -4.64
C LEU A 111 0.56 1.31 -5.09
N MET A 112 1.54 0.49 -4.72
CA MET A 112 1.55 -0.93 -5.03
C MET A 112 0.32 -1.64 -4.45
N ASN A 113 0.02 -1.43 -3.15
CA ASN A 113 -1.13 -2.07 -2.51
C ASN A 113 -2.47 -1.54 -3.06
N VAL A 114 -2.55 -0.27 -3.43
CA VAL A 114 -3.74 0.32 -4.09
C VAL A 114 -3.98 -0.28 -5.47
N LEU A 115 -2.95 -0.74 -6.18
CA LEU A 115 -3.11 -1.41 -7.48
C LEU A 115 -3.40 -2.90 -7.32
N LEU A 116 -2.71 -3.58 -6.39
CA LEU A 116 -2.81 -5.03 -6.24
C LEU A 116 -4.07 -5.47 -5.50
N LEU A 117 -4.54 -4.74 -4.49
CA LEU A 117 -5.76 -5.12 -3.75
C LEU A 117 -7.00 -5.17 -4.66
N PRO A 118 -7.31 -4.13 -5.46
CA PRO A 118 -8.43 -4.20 -6.40
C PRO A 118 -8.29 -5.31 -7.44
N LEU A 119 -7.06 -5.60 -7.89
CA LEU A 119 -6.79 -6.70 -8.82
C LEU A 119 -7.12 -8.05 -8.18
N ILE A 120 -6.67 -8.29 -6.94
CA ILE A 120 -6.97 -9.54 -6.20
C ILE A 120 -8.48 -9.71 -6.02
N LEU A 121 -9.18 -8.64 -5.61
CA LEU A 121 -10.62 -8.66 -5.42
C LEU A 121 -11.37 -8.90 -6.75
N PHE A 122 -10.91 -8.27 -7.83
CA PHE A 122 -11.47 -8.48 -9.17
C PHE A 122 -11.31 -9.94 -9.64
N LEU A 123 -10.12 -10.53 -9.45
CA LEU A 123 -9.86 -11.93 -9.80
C LEU A 123 -10.73 -12.90 -8.99
N LEU A 124 -10.97 -12.57 -7.71
CA LEU A 124 -11.84 -13.34 -6.84
C LEU A 124 -13.30 -13.29 -7.32
N ILE A 125 -13.80 -12.09 -7.61
CA ILE A 125 -15.15 -11.85 -8.14
C ILE A 125 -15.39 -12.54 -9.49
N THR A 126 -14.34 -12.67 -10.31
CA THR A 126 -14.40 -13.29 -11.63
C THR A 126 -14.16 -14.81 -11.60
N ASN A 127 -14.17 -15.44 -10.41
CA ASN A 127 -13.98 -16.87 -10.18
C ASN A 127 -12.58 -17.40 -10.59
N PHE A 128 -11.56 -16.54 -10.62
CA PHE A 128 -10.16 -16.94 -10.79
C PHE A 128 -9.46 -17.12 -9.43
N GLU A 129 -10.03 -17.95 -8.55
CA GLU A 129 -9.60 -18.13 -7.16
C GLU A 129 -8.11 -18.47 -7.03
N THR A 130 -7.61 -19.44 -7.81
CA THR A 130 -6.19 -19.84 -7.78
C THR A 130 -5.25 -18.70 -8.14
N ILE A 131 -5.62 -17.89 -9.14
CA ILE A 131 -4.82 -16.74 -9.58
C ILE A 131 -4.89 -15.63 -8.52
N SER A 132 -6.08 -15.36 -7.99
CA SER A 132 -6.29 -14.39 -6.91
C SER A 132 -5.42 -14.73 -5.68
N PHE A 133 -5.43 -16.01 -5.27
CA PHE A 133 -4.62 -16.50 -4.16
C PHE A 133 -3.11 -16.38 -4.44
N PHE A 134 -2.67 -16.73 -5.65
CA PHE A 134 -1.27 -16.58 -6.04
C PHE A 134 -0.81 -15.12 -6.01
N VAL A 135 -1.63 -14.20 -6.55
CA VAL A 135 -1.33 -12.75 -6.53
C VAL A 135 -1.33 -12.22 -5.10
N LEU A 136 -2.24 -12.71 -4.23
CA LEU A 136 -2.23 -12.37 -2.80
C LEU A 136 -0.93 -12.79 -2.12
N ILE A 137 -0.46 -14.03 -2.34
CA ILE A 137 0.81 -14.52 -1.79
C ILE A 137 1.98 -13.63 -2.23
N ILE A 138 2.07 -13.33 -3.53
CA ILE A 138 3.12 -12.44 -4.06
C ILE A 138 3.05 -11.06 -3.40
N THR A 139 1.85 -10.51 -3.26
CA THR A 139 1.63 -9.19 -2.63
C THR A 139 2.11 -9.19 -1.18
N VAL A 140 1.78 -10.24 -0.41
CA VAL A 140 2.24 -10.40 0.97
C VAL A 140 3.76 -10.54 1.02
N LEU A 141 4.37 -11.32 0.12
CA LEU A 141 5.83 -11.48 0.05
C LEU A 141 6.55 -10.17 -0.26
N ILE A 142 6.02 -9.35 -1.18
CA ILE A 142 6.61 -8.03 -1.50
C ILE A 142 6.52 -7.10 -0.28
N ASN A 143 5.38 -7.08 0.43
CA ASN A 143 5.26 -6.30 1.65
C ASN A 143 6.24 -6.79 2.73
N LEU A 144 6.39 -8.10 2.91
CA LEU A 144 7.33 -8.68 3.87
C LEU A 144 8.78 -8.33 3.53
N LEU A 145 9.15 -8.39 2.24
CA LEU A 145 10.47 -7.98 1.78
C LEU A 145 10.71 -6.49 2.08
N SER A 146 9.69 -5.65 1.87
CA SER A 146 9.75 -4.21 2.16
C SER A 146 9.95 -3.93 3.65
N ILE A 147 9.27 -4.68 4.52
CA ILE A 147 9.49 -4.63 5.98
C ILE A 147 10.93 -5.02 6.33
N LEU A 148 11.45 -6.10 5.73
CA LEU A 148 12.84 -6.54 5.96
C LEU A 148 13.86 -5.47 5.53
N TYR A 149 13.59 -4.74 4.45
CA TYR A 149 14.43 -3.60 4.05
C TYR A 149 14.44 -2.48 5.09
N GLU A 150 13.30 -2.13 5.70
CA GLU A 150 13.27 -1.12 6.76
C GLU A 150 14.00 -1.63 8.03
N VAL A 151 13.83 -2.91 8.39
CA VAL A 151 14.59 -3.54 9.49
C VAL A 151 16.09 -3.40 9.25
N HIS A 152 16.55 -3.73 8.04
CA HIS A 152 17.95 -3.58 7.67
C HIS A 152 18.44 -2.13 7.79
N SER A 153 17.65 -1.18 7.28
CA SER A 153 17.96 0.26 7.30
C SER A 153 18.05 0.83 8.72
N ILE A 154 17.15 0.40 9.63
CA ILE A 154 17.22 0.75 11.05
C ILE A 154 18.56 0.33 11.65
N GLY A 155 19.00 -0.90 11.36
CA GLY A 155 20.27 -1.41 11.86
C GLY A 155 21.47 -0.61 11.35
N GLU A 156 21.44 -0.11 10.12
CA GLU A 156 22.46 0.80 9.59
C GLU A 156 22.44 2.18 10.26
N ASN A 157 21.25 2.74 10.48
CA ASN A 157 21.08 4.01 11.19
C ASN A 157 21.61 3.92 12.64
N ILE A 158 21.33 2.81 13.34
CA ILE A 158 21.88 2.57 14.69
C ILE A 158 23.41 2.45 14.65
N LYS A 159 23.97 1.75 13.67
CA LYS A 159 25.42 1.61 13.49
C LYS A 159 26.08 2.97 13.26
N ARG A 160 25.48 3.82 12.43
CA ARG A 160 25.94 5.20 12.19
C ARG A 160 25.98 6.03 13.47
N LYS A 161 24.98 5.89 14.35
CA LYS A 161 24.95 6.59 15.64
C LYS A 161 25.91 6.00 16.67
N THR A 162 26.00 4.68 16.80
CA THR A 162 26.63 4.03 17.97
C THR A 162 27.97 3.35 17.65
N GLY A 163 28.38 3.34 16.39
CA GLY A 163 29.55 2.61 15.89
C GLY A 163 29.39 1.09 15.85
N LYS A 164 28.31 0.54 16.41
CA LYS A 164 28.05 -0.92 16.47
C LYS A 164 26.64 -1.23 15.97
N LYS A 165 26.51 -2.27 15.14
CA LYS A 165 25.20 -2.79 14.69
C LYS A 165 24.71 -3.83 15.70
N PRO A 166 23.47 -3.77 16.21
CA PRO A 166 22.97 -4.77 17.14
C PRO A 166 22.83 -6.15 16.47
N ALA A 167 23.07 -7.22 17.22
CA ALA A 167 23.17 -8.59 16.70
C ALA A 167 21.94 -9.08 15.92
N MET A 168 20.72 -8.69 16.33
CA MET A 168 19.50 -9.04 15.58
C MET A 168 19.52 -8.49 14.14
N TYR A 169 20.04 -7.29 13.92
CA TYR A 169 20.08 -6.70 12.58
C TYR A 169 21.16 -7.33 11.69
N THR A 170 22.24 -7.81 12.30
CA THR A 170 23.28 -8.58 11.59
C THR A 170 22.76 -9.96 11.16
N PHE A 171 21.91 -10.59 11.98
CA PHE A 171 21.23 -11.83 11.60
C PHE A 171 20.34 -11.62 10.36
N PHE A 172 19.55 -10.56 10.33
CA PHE A 172 18.73 -10.23 9.15
C PHE A 172 19.56 -9.93 7.91
N GLU A 173 20.72 -9.26 8.02
CA GLU A 173 21.65 -9.09 6.89
C GLU A 173 22.14 -10.42 6.31
N GLN A 174 22.52 -11.35 7.17
CA GLN A 174 22.96 -12.67 6.75
C GLN A 174 21.82 -13.44 6.08
N PHE A 175 20.60 -13.34 6.62
CA PHE A 175 19.42 -13.97 6.03
C PHE A 175 19.06 -13.37 4.66
N THR A 176 19.04 -12.03 4.54
CA THR A 176 18.72 -11.35 3.28
C THR A 176 19.78 -11.61 2.21
N SER A 177 21.07 -11.60 2.55
CA SER A 177 22.16 -11.91 1.60
C SER A 177 22.15 -13.38 1.16
N LEU A 178 21.75 -14.31 2.03
CA LEU A 178 21.51 -15.71 1.65
C LEU A 178 20.33 -15.85 0.69
N LEU A 179 19.22 -15.14 0.94
CA LEU A 179 18.08 -15.12 0.01
C LEU A 179 18.46 -14.53 -1.34
N GLU A 180 19.12 -13.37 -1.35
CA GLU A 180 19.55 -12.70 -2.57
C GLU A 180 20.49 -13.59 -3.39
N SER A 181 21.51 -14.17 -2.75
CA SER A 181 22.44 -15.07 -3.44
C SER A 181 21.75 -16.35 -3.95
N THR A 182 20.74 -16.86 -3.26
CA THR A 182 19.96 -18.03 -3.70
C THR A 182 19.06 -17.69 -4.89
N ILE A 183 18.39 -16.54 -4.84
CA ILE A 183 17.54 -16.05 -5.93
C ILE A 183 18.39 -15.76 -7.17
N ILE A 184 19.51 -15.04 -7.02
CA ILE A 184 20.45 -14.74 -8.12
C ILE A 184 21.02 -16.03 -8.69
N LYS A 185 21.40 -17.01 -7.86
CA LYS A 185 21.86 -18.31 -8.35
C LYS A 185 20.80 -19.04 -9.16
N LYS A 186 19.54 -19.08 -8.68
CA LYS A 186 18.42 -19.68 -9.43
C LYS A 186 18.13 -18.96 -10.75
N ILE A 187 18.13 -17.64 -10.74
CA ILE A 187 17.94 -16.83 -11.96
C ILE A 187 19.09 -17.08 -12.93
N ARG A 188 20.34 -17.08 -12.46
CA ARG A 188 21.51 -17.41 -13.30
C ARG A 188 21.49 -18.84 -13.82
N SER A 189 20.99 -19.82 -13.07
CA SER A 189 20.85 -21.19 -13.58
C SER A 189 19.75 -21.29 -14.63
N LEU A 190 18.64 -20.56 -14.47
CA LEU A 190 17.55 -20.54 -15.45
C LEU A 190 17.96 -19.80 -16.74
N LEU A 191 18.67 -18.67 -16.62
CA LEU A 191 19.18 -17.92 -17.78
C LEU A 191 20.40 -18.59 -18.42
N GLY A 192 21.26 -19.23 -17.62
CA GLY A 192 22.47 -19.93 -18.06
C GLY A 192 22.20 -21.30 -18.70
N ALA A 193 21.07 -21.94 -18.39
CA ALA A 193 20.62 -23.15 -19.07
C ALA A 193 20.12 -22.88 -20.52
N SER A 194 19.82 -21.61 -20.86
CA SER A 194 19.38 -21.22 -22.21
C SER A 194 20.53 -21.12 -23.24
N ASN A 195 21.81 -21.19 -22.82
CA ASN A 195 22.98 -21.00 -23.69
C ASN A 195 23.78 -22.28 -23.98
N LYS A 196 23.16 -23.46 -23.83
CA LYS A 196 23.81 -24.76 -24.13
C LYS A 196 23.13 -25.61 -25.20
N GLU A 197 22.22 -25.03 -25.98
CA GLU A 197 21.68 -25.65 -27.19
C GLU A 197 21.74 -24.64 -28.35
N SER A 198 22.92 -24.54 -28.97
CA SER A 198 23.08 -24.14 -30.38
C SER A 198 24.22 -24.92 -31.00
#